data_AF-A0A061QVX5-F1
#
_entry.id   AF-A0A061QVX5-F1
#
_cell.length_a   1.000
_cell.length_b   1.000
_cell.length_c   1.000
_cell.angle_alpha   90.00
_cell.angle_beta   90.00
_cell.angle_gamma   90.00
#
_symmetry.space_group_name_H-M   'P 1'
#
loop_
_entity.id
_entity.type
_entity.pdbx_description
1 polymer ?
#
loop_
_entity_poly.entity_id
_entity_poly.type
_entity_poly.pdbx_seq_one_letter_code
_entity_poly.pdbx_strand_id
1 'polypeptide(L)'
;QQVEYQGSMLAPARFEQLCGKGDAKKWKASIWAEDAGGPRMMQDWLAERGLDRKALQALASNAQQYSAWQAFRECRGEANGEPGASPATSSGFAEDPDGELGPNPAKEEPEDDGRLSDSAASDTEHGSGCGDQSEQSAQTSDTSEASAGSPMATMPPKLEE
;
A
#
# COMPACT_ATOMS: atom_id res chain seq x y z
N GLN A 1 -2.04 -1.23 -2.58
CA GLN A 1 -2.16 -0.22 -3.66
C GLN A 1 -3.61 -0.14 -4.08
N GLN A 2 -4.14 1.07 -4.25
CA GLN A 2 -5.49 1.33 -4.76
C GLN A 2 -5.38 2.32 -5.93
N VAL A 3 -6.32 2.25 -6.86
CA VAL A 3 -6.41 3.11 -8.05
C VAL A 3 -7.75 3.84 -7.98
N GLU A 4 -7.72 5.16 -8.10
CA GLU A 4 -8.94 5.95 -8.23
C GLU A 4 -9.43 5.90 -9.68
N TYR A 5 -10.64 5.41 -9.91
CA TYR A 5 -11.27 5.37 -11.23
C TYR A 5 -12.69 5.90 -11.13
N GLN A 6 -12.97 6.99 -11.84
CA GLN A 6 -14.28 7.67 -11.85
C GLN A 6 -14.77 8.03 -10.43
N GLY A 7 -13.88 8.50 -9.55
CA GLY A 7 -14.21 8.88 -8.17
C GLY A 7 -14.39 7.71 -7.20
N SER A 8 -14.07 6.47 -7.62
CA SER A 8 -14.11 5.28 -6.77
C SER A 8 -12.72 4.68 -6.59
N MET A 9 -12.38 4.31 -5.35
CA MET A 9 -11.13 3.62 -5.04
C MET A 9 -11.26 2.12 -5.30
N LEU A 10 -10.49 1.61 -6.27
CA LEU A 10 -10.52 0.21 -6.70
C LEU A 10 -9.18 -0.49 -6.41
N ALA A 11 -9.25 -1.81 -6.23
CA ALA A 11 -8.05 -2.64 -6.28
C ALA A 11 -7.50 -2.66 -7.72
N PRO A 12 -6.16 -2.61 -7.93
CA PRO A 12 -5.55 -2.61 -9.26
C PRO A 12 -6.03 -3.76 -10.15
N ALA A 13 -6.17 -4.97 -9.60
CA ALA A 13 -6.68 -6.13 -10.35
C ALA A 13 -8.12 -5.93 -10.86
N ARG A 14 -8.98 -5.24 -10.09
CA ARG A 14 -10.35 -4.94 -10.49
C ARG A 14 -10.39 -3.85 -11.55
N PHE A 15 -9.49 -2.86 -11.46
CA PHE A 15 -9.30 -1.87 -12.50
C PHE A 15 -8.86 -2.52 -13.83
N GLU A 16 -7.93 -3.48 -13.79
CA GLU A 16 -7.53 -4.21 -15.00
C GLU A 16 -8.66 -5.04 -15.63
N GLN A 17 -9.49 -5.68 -14.82
CA GLN A 17 -10.69 -6.38 -15.31
C GLN A 17 -11.64 -5.41 -16.03
N LEU A 18 -11.85 -4.21 -15.48
CA LEU A 18 -12.66 -3.17 -16.13
C LEU A 18 -12.04 -2.69 -17.44
N CYS A 19 -10.71 -2.68 -17.55
CA CYS A 19 -9.99 -2.36 -18.79
C CYS A 19 -9.89 -3.54 -19.77
N GLY A 20 -10.50 -4.70 -19.48
CA GLY A 20 -10.51 -5.87 -20.37
C GLY A 20 -9.21 -6.70 -20.37
N LYS A 21 -8.33 -6.53 -19.37
CA LYS A 21 -7.05 -7.24 -19.23
C LYS A 21 -6.99 -8.10 -17.96
N GLY A 22 -8.05 -8.86 -17.68
CA GLY A 22 -8.24 -9.60 -16.42
C GLY A 22 -7.17 -10.67 -16.10
N ASP A 23 -6.38 -11.12 -17.07
CA ASP A 23 -5.35 -12.19 -16.89
C ASP A 23 -3.90 -11.68 -16.95
N ALA A 24 -3.69 -10.36 -17.01
CA ALA A 24 -2.35 -9.81 -17.09
C ALA A 24 -1.60 -9.97 -15.76
N LYS A 25 -0.80 -11.05 -15.62
CA LYS A 25 0.15 -11.23 -14.49
C LYS A 25 1.11 -10.05 -14.27
N LYS A 26 1.17 -9.10 -15.20
CA LYS A 26 2.10 -7.97 -15.24
C LYS A 26 1.36 -6.64 -15.38
N TRP A 27 0.52 -6.30 -14.41
CA TRP A 27 -0.19 -5.02 -14.39
C TRP A 27 0.72 -3.79 -14.52
N LYS A 28 1.97 -3.88 -14.04
CA LYS A 28 2.96 -2.80 -14.19
C LYS A 28 3.32 -2.50 -15.65
N ALA A 29 3.12 -3.45 -16.56
CA ALA A 29 3.34 -3.28 -17.99
C ALA A 29 2.08 -2.83 -18.75
N SER A 30 0.90 -2.89 -18.11
CA SER A 30 -0.36 -2.44 -18.71
C SER A 30 -0.71 -1.00 -18.34
N ILE A 31 -0.15 -0.48 -17.24
CA ILE A 31 -0.40 0.88 -16.74
C ILE A 31 0.69 1.85 -17.22
N TRP A 32 0.25 3.04 -17.64
CA TRP A 32 1.10 4.15 -18.03
C TRP A 32 0.96 5.29 -17.02
N ALA A 33 2.08 5.93 -16.71
CA ALA A 33 2.15 7.14 -15.89
C ALA A 33 2.46 8.33 -16.81
N GLU A 34 1.67 9.39 -16.71
CA GLU A 34 1.96 10.67 -17.37
C GLU A 34 2.78 11.55 -16.41
N ASP A 35 3.94 12.00 -16.88
CA ASP A 35 4.82 12.92 -16.17
C ASP A 35 5.23 14.05 -17.13
N ALA A 36 5.99 15.05 -16.65
CA ALA A 36 6.48 16.16 -17.48
C ALA A 36 7.28 15.70 -18.71
N GLY A 37 7.86 14.49 -18.66
CA GLY A 37 8.59 13.86 -19.76
C GLY A 37 7.74 13.02 -20.73
N GLY A 38 6.41 13.08 -20.64
CA GLY A 38 5.49 12.27 -21.43
C GLY A 38 5.12 10.92 -20.78
N PRO A 39 4.26 10.12 -21.44
CA PRO A 39 3.77 8.86 -20.89
C PRO A 39 4.89 7.81 -20.82
N ARG A 40 5.05 7.16 -19.67
CA ARG A 40 6.00 6.07 -19.43
C ARG A 40 5.29 4.86 -18.85
N MET A 41 5.83 3.66 -19.08
CA MET A 41 5.33 2.46 -18.41
C MET A 41 5.56 2.57 -16.91
N MET A 42 4.59 2.14 -16.11
CA MET A 42 4.66 2.22 -14.64
C MET A 42 5.90 1.50 -14.08
N GLN A 43 6.33 0.40 -14.71
CA GLN A 43 7.56 -0.29 -14.32
C GLN A 43 8.81 0.61 -14.44
N ASP A 44 8.98 1.30 -15.57
CA ASP A 44 10.15 2.16 -15.82
C ASP A 44 10.09 3.40 -14.93
N TRP A 45 8.90 3.99 -14.79
CA TRP A 45 8.65 5.14 -13.92
C TRP A 45 8.98 4.86 -12.44
N LEU A 46 8.69 3.64 -11.96
CA LEU A 46 9.06 3.21 -10.60
C LEU A 46 10.57 2.98 -10.48
N ALA A 47 11.20 2.36 -11.48
CA ALA A 47 12.62 2.08 -11.49
C ALA A 47 13.46 3.37 -11.47
N GLU A 48 13.08 4.38 -12.24
CA GLU A 48 13.73 5.70 -12.27
C GLU A 48 13.71 6.41 -10.91
N ARG A 49 12.68 6.17 -10.09
CA ARG A 49 12.55 6.72 -8.73
C ARG A 49 13.24 5.86 -7.67
N GLY A 50 13.92 4.78 -8.06
CA GLY A 50 14.51 3.83 -7.12
C GLY A 50 13.47 3.07 -6.29
N LEU A 51 12.23 3.00 -6.75
CA LEU A 51 11.15 2.28 -6.07
C LEU A 51 11.17 0.81 -6.48
N ASP A 52 12.17 0.10 -5.97
CA ASP A 52 12.31 -1.34 -6.17
C ASP A 52 11.23 -2.14 -5.40
N ARG A 53 11.21 -3.46 -5.58
CA ARG A 53 10.24 -4.33 -4.92
C ARG A 53 10.35 -4.23 -3.39
N LYS A 54 11.57 -4.11 -2.85
CA LYS A 54 11.80 -4.06 -1.39
C LYS A 54 11.31 -2.74 -0.81
N ALA A 55 11.63 -1.61 -1.46
CA ALA A 55 11.16 -0.28 -1.09
C ALA A 55 9.64 -0.19 -1.12
N LEU A 56 9.00 -0.72 -2.17
CA LEU A 56 7.53 -0.78 -2.25
C LEU A 56 6.92 -1.63 -1.13
N GLN A 57 7.57 -2.74 -0.73
CA GLN A 57 7.11 -3.56 0.37
C GLN A 57 7.28 -2.86 1.74
N ALA A 58 8.39 -2.15 1.94
CA ALA A 58 8.60 -1.35 3.15
C ALA A 58 7.57 -0.21 3.26
N LEU A 59 7.32 0.51 2.17
CA LEU A 59 6.28 1.54 2.07
C LEU A 59 4.89 0.97 2.37
N ALA A 60 4.57 -0.21 1.84
CA ALA A 60 3.30 -0.87 2.13
C ALA A 60 3.16 -1.23 3.62
N SER A 61 4.23 -1.72 4.25
CA SER A 61 4.23 -2.00 5.70
C SER A 61 4.09 -0.72 6.53
N ASN A 62 4.81 0.34 6.18
CA ASN A 62 4.71 1.64 6.85
C ASN A 62 3.29 2.22 6.74
N ALA A 63 2.67 2.12 5.57
CA ALA A 63 1.28 2.55 5.37
C ALA A 63 0.30 1.77 6.27
N GLN A 64 0.47 0.45 6.38
CA GLN A 64 -0.36 -0.38 7.27
C GLN A 64 -0.16 -0.01 8.76
N GLN A 65 1.09 0.19 9.18
CA GLN A 65 1.40 0.62 10.55
C GLN A 65 0.80 2.00 10.84
N TYR A 66 0.86 2.92 9.88
CA TYR A 66 0.27 4.24 10.02
C TYR A 66 -1.26 4.18 10.18
N SER A 67 -1.95 3.39 9.36
CA SER A 67 -3.40 3.19 9.52
C SER A 67 -3.76 2.56 10.87
N ALA A 68 -2.99 1.60 11.36
CA ALA A 68 -3.19 1.02 12.70
C ALA A 68 -2.98 2.05 13.82
N TRP A 69 -1.97 2.90 13.68
CA TRP A 69 -1.72 3.99 14.62
C TRP A 69 -2.83 5.06 14.59
N GLN A 70 -3.37 5.40 13.42
CA GLN A 70 -4.51 6.29 13.29
C GLN A 70 -5.74 5.72 14.02
N ALA A 71 -6.08 4.46 13.78
CA ALA A 71 -7.17 3.79 14.47
C ALA A 71 -6.97 3.77 16.00
N PHE A 72 -5.74 3.51 16.46
CA PHE A 72 -5.40 3.58 17.88
C PHE A 72 -5.62 4.99 18.46
N ARG A 73 -5.25 6.05 17.72
CA ARG A 73 -5.48 7.44 18.14
C ARG A 73 -6.95 7.78 18.23
N GLU A 74 -7.77 7.32 17.30
CA GLU A 74 -9.21 7.55 17.29
C GLU A 74 -9.89 6.86 18.48
N CYS A 75 -9.62 5.56 18.69
CA CYS A 75 -10.14 4.83 19.85
C CYS A 75 -9.69 5.43 21.19
N ARG A 76 -8.47 5.96 21.27
CA ARG A 76 -7.95 6.59 22.49
C ARG A 76 -8.45 8.03 22.65
N GLY A 77 -8.73 8.74 21.56
CA GLY A 77 -9.27 10.11 21.56
C GLY A 77 -10.70 10.19 22.07
N GLU A 78 -11.53 9.18 21.80
CA GLU A 78 -12.88 9.09 22.35
C GLU A 78 -12.90 8.79 23.87
N ALA A 79 -11.86 8.12 24.39
CA ALA A 79 -11.72 7.87 25.83
C ALA A 79 -11.08 9.05 26.60
N ASN A 80 -10.60 10.09 25.91
CA ASN A 80 -9.86 11.21 26.49
C ASN A 80 -10.42 12.58 26.04
N GLY A 81 -11.76 12.67 25.98
CA GLY A 81 -12.44 13.96 26.08
C GLY A 81 -11.93 14.69 27.34
N GLU A 82 -11.19 15.77 27.09
CA GLU A 82 -10.51 16.65 28.05
C GLU A 82 -9.26 16.09 28.77
N PRO A 83 -8.10 16.69 28.45
CA PRO A 83 -7.43 17.41 29.52
C PRO A 83 -7.42 18.90 29.16
N GLY A 84 -8.31 19.66 29.80
CA GLY A 84 -8.18 21.10 29.98
C GLY A 84 -6.97 21.47 30.86
N ALA A 85 -5.81 20.85 30.62
CA ALA A 85 -4.55 21.19 31.26
C ALA A 85 -3.65 21.80 30.18
N SER A 86 -3.77 23.12 30.03
CA SER A 86 -2.76 23.93 29.37
C SER A 86 -1.37 23.52 29.87
N PRO A 87 -0.34 23.38 29.01
CA PRO A 87 1.03 23.25 29.48
C PRO A 87 1.40 24.55 30.17
N ALA A 88 1.14 24.61 31.48
CA ALA A 88 1.60 25.67 32.33
C ALA A 88 3.13 25.69 32.22
N THR A 89 3.56 26.70 31.48
CA THR A 89 4.93 27.19 31.41
C THR A 89 5.35 27.58 32.82
N SER A 90 6.01 26.68 33.55
CA SER A 90 6.80 26.96 34.77
C SER A 90 7.41 25.62 35.21
N SER A 91 8.66 25.46 35.59
CA SER A 91 9.65 26.41 36.06
C SER A 91 10.98 25.64 36.13
N GLY A 92 12.06 26.35 35.81
CA GLY A 92 13.49 26.01 35.96
C GLY A 92 13.89 24.63 36.48
N PHE A 93 14.68 23.93 35.67
CA PHE A 93 15.76 23.10 36.19
C PHE A 93 17.03 23.43 35.43
N ALA A 94 18.10 23.57 36.20
CA ALA A 94 19.24 24.42 35.93
C ALA A 94 20.11 23.92 34.77
N GLU A 95 20.78 24.89 34.17
CA GLU A 95 22.00 24.74 33.39
C GLU A 95 22.98 23.82 34.13
N ASP A 96 23.33 22.69 33.52
CA ASP A 96 24.58 21.98 33.82
C ASP A 96 25.39 21.94 32.52
N PRO A 97 26.38 22.84 32.35
CA PRO A 97 27.23 22.90 31.17
C PRO A 97 28.57 22.23 31.45
N ASP A 98 28.67 20.90 31.37
CA ASP A 98 29.92 20.21 31.01
C ASP A 98 29.69 18.69 30.82
N GLY A 99 29.04 18.33 29.71
CA GLY A 99 28.81 16.93 29.33
C GLY A 99 29.70 16.49 28.17
N GLU A 100 30.99 16.32 28.47
CA GLU A 100 31.99 15.49 27.78
C GLU A 100 31.59 14.91 26.40
N LEU A 101 32.21 15.46 25.34
CA LEU A 101 32.19 14.89 23.98
C LEU A 101 32.86 13.51 23.98
N GLY A 102 32.07 12.47 24.24
CA GLY A 102 32.51 11.09 24.10
C GLY A 102 32.96 10.80 22.65
N PRO A 103 34.01 9.99 22.46
CA PRO A 103 34.57 9.71 21.15
C PRO A 103 33.54 9.04 20.24
N ASN A 104 33.34 9.70 19.10
CA ASN A 104 32.59 9.25 17.93
C ASN A 104 33.08 7.83 17.54
N PRO A 105 32.29 6.75 17.71
CA PRO A 105 32.73 5.43 17.30
C PRO A 105 32.91 5.44 15.79
N ALA A 106 34.16 5.22 15.38
CA ALA A 106 34.56 5.08 14.01
C ALA A 106 33.60 4.13 13.29
N LYS A 107 33.07 4.66 12.21
CA LYS A 107 32.36 3.96 11.15
C LYS A 107 33.29 2.85 10.63
N GLU A 108 33.16 1.65 11.18
CA GLU A 108 33.71 0.44 10.56
C GLU A 108 32.85 0.15 9.31
N GLU A 109 33.39 0.51 8.15
CA GLU A 109 32.87 0.05 6.87
C GLU A 109 33.10 -1.47 6.79
N PRO A 110 32.05 -2.29 6.61
CA PRO A 110 32.26 -3.68 6.28
C PRO A 110 32.82 -3.75 4.86
N GLU A 111 34.07 -4.20 4.76
CA GLU A 111 34.66 -4.72 3.53
C GLU A 111 33.85 -5.95 3.10
N ASP A 112 32.85 -5.74 2.24
CA ASP A 112 32.14 -6.83 1.56
C ASP A 112 33.05 -7.35 0.45
N ASP A 113 33.91 -8.30 0.82
CA ASP A 113 34.68 -9.13 -0.09
C ASP A 113 33.74 -9.77 -1.11
N GLY A 114 33.89 -9.32 -2.36
CA GLY A 114 33.14 -9.76 -3.52
C GLY A 114 33.12 -11.28 -3.65
N ARG A 115 32.08 -11.91 -3.12
CA ARG A 115 31.78 -13.31 -3.37
C ARG A 115 30.96 -13.41 -4.65
N LEU A 116 31.68 -13.53 -5.77
CA LEU A 116 31.16 -14.02 -7.04
C LEU A 116 30.51 -15.39 -6.83
N SER A 117 29.21 -15.40 -6.52
CA SER A 117 28.40 -16.61 -6.54
C SER A 117 28.03 -16.91 -7.99
N ASP A 118 28.96 -17.60 -8.66
CA ASP A 118 28.69 -18.39 -9.85
C ASP A 118 27.73 -19.51 -9.43
N SER A 119 26.43 -19.30 -9.62
CA SER A 119 25.41 -20.31 -9.43
C SER A 119 24.79 -20.64 -10.77
N ALA A 120 25.45 -21.60 -11.40
CA ALA A 120 24.98 -22.57 -12.35
C ALA A 120 23.46 -22.60 -12.57
N ALA A 121 23.10 -22.52 -13.84
CA ALA A 121 21.81 -22.91 -14.38
C ALA A 121 21.40 -24.31 -13.88
N SER A 122 20.42 -24.37 -12.99
CA SER A 122 19.60 -25.55 -12.78
C SER A 122 18.48 -25.54 -13.82
N ASP A 123 18.80 -26.13 -14.95
CA ASP A 123 17.88 -26.75 -15.89
C ASP A 123 16.83 -27.55 -15.12
N THR A 124 15.59 -27.03 -15.06
CA THR A 124 14.44 -27.72 -14.47
C THR A 124 13.48 -28.02 -15.60
N GLU A 125 13.83 -29.03 -16.40
CA GLU A 125 12.87 -29.78 -17.19
C GLU A 125 12.05 -30.66 -16.24
N HIS A 126 10.86 -30.22 -15.86
CA HIS A 126 9.85 -31.09 -15.24
C HIS A 126 8.47 -30.82 -15.83
N GLY A 127 8.09 -31.69 -16.76
CA GLY A 127 6.78 -32.33 -16.71
C GLY A 127 5.60 -31.54 -17.30
N SER A 128 5.40 -31.72 -18.61
CA SER A 128 4.07 -31.84 -19.18
C SER A 128 3.24 -32.86 -18.39
N GLY A 129 2.37 -32.37 -17.50
CA GLY A 129 1.34 -33.15 -16.84
C GLY A 129 -0.01 -32.88 -17.49
N CYS A 130 -0.38 -33.73 -18.44
CA CYS A 130 -1.75 -33.90 -18.92
C CYS A 130 -2.61 -34.55 -17.81
N GLY A 131 -3.75 -33.94 -17.52
CA GLY A 131 -4.83 -34.46 -16.68
C GLY A 131 -5.93 -33.40 -16.74
N ASP A 132 -6.83 -33.42 -17.71
CA ASP A 132 -7.81 -34.46 -18.05
C ASP A 132 -8.68 -34.85 -16.84
N GLN A 133 -9.94 -34.40 -16.93
CA GLN A 133 -11.15 -34.88 -16.27
C GLN A 133 -11.25 -34.74 -14.74
N SER A 134 -12.06 -33.76 -14.32
CA SER A 134 -13.14 -34.02 -13.36
C SER A 134 -14.27 -33.02 -13.58
N GLU A 135 -15.20 -33.43 -14.42
CA GLU A 135 -16.59 -33.03 -14.34
C GLU A 135 -17.13 -33.45 -12.96
N GLN A 136 -17.45 -32.48 -12.11
CA GLN A 136 -18.42 -32.71 -11.04
C GLN A 136 -19.53 -31.67 -11.13
N SER A 137 -20.59 -32.16 -11.75
CA SER A 137 -21.98 -31.78 -11.66
C SER A 137 -22.40 -31.09 -10.35
N ALA A 138 -23.21 -30.06 -10.55
CA ALA A 138 -24.42 -29.74 -9.79
C ALA A 138 -24.30 -29.58 -8.26
N GLN A 139 -24.44 -28.34 -7.81
CA GLN A 139 -25.49 -28.04 -6.84
C GLN A 139 -25.97 -26.59 -6.93
N THR A 140 -27.20 -26.47 -7.39
CA THR A 140 -28.08 -25.31 -7.29
C THR A 140 -28.53 -25.13 -5.85
N SER A 141 -28.34 -23.94 -5.28
CA SER A 141 -29.10 -23.41 -4.14
C SER A 141 -29.00 -21.89 -4.30
N ASP A 142 -29.92 -21.23 -4.99
CA ASP A 142 -31.26 -20.86 -4.47
C ASP A 142 -31.19 -20.47 -2.99
N THR A 143 -30.93 -19.19 -2.75
CA THR A 143 -31.17 -18.53 -1.46
C THR A 143 -31.57 -17.09 -1.76
N SER A 144 -32.89 -16.92 -1.79
CA SER A 144 -33.65 -15.83 -1.16
C SER A 144 -33.25 -14.38 -1.52
N GLU A 145 -34.08 -13.67 -2.28
CA GLU A 145 -35.29 -12.98 -1.79
C GLU A 145 -34.98 -11.58 -1.24
N ALA A 146 -35.37 -10.60 -2.06
CA ALA A 146 -35.87 -9.27 -1.73
C ALA A 146 -35.20 -8.47 -0.60
N SER A 147 -34.50 -7.40 -1.00
CA SER A 147 -34.65 -6.13 -0.29
C SER A 147 -34.66 -4.97 -1.28
N ALA A 148 -35.87 -4.54 -1.63
CA ALA A 148 -36.10 -3.27 -2.31
C ALA A 148 -35.84 -2.13 -1.31
N GLY A 149 -34.60 -1.66 -1.24
CA GLY A 149 -34.23 -0.43 -0.56
C GLY A 149 -34.61 0.78 -1.41
N SER A 150 -35.53 1.59 -0.91
CA SER A 150 -36.10 2.76 -1.57
C SER A 150 -35.04 3.79 -2.04
N PRO A 151 -35.25 4.45 -3.20
CA PRO A 151 -34.44 5.60 -3.59
C PRO A 151 -34.78 6.80 -2.69
N MET A 152 -33.82 7.30 -1.92
CA MET A 152 -33.94 8.60 -1.27
C MET A 152 -33.88 9.71 -2.33
N ALA A 153 -34.97 10.48 -2.41
CA ALA A 153 -35.04 11.70 -3.19
C ALA A 153 -34.02 12.71 -2.65
N THR A 154 -32.97 12.97 -3.43
CA THR A 154 -32.10 14.12 -3.20
C THR A 154 -32.84 15.37 -3.67
N MET A 155 -33.21 16.25 -2.73
CA MET A 155 -33.72 17.58 -3.04
C MET A 155 -32.57 18.48 -3.54
N PRO A 156 -32.78 19.32 -4.57
CA PRO A 156 -31.81 20.33 -4.96
C PRO A 156 -31.78 21.49 -3.93
N PRO A 157 -30.61 22.08 -3.65
CA PRO A 157 -30.52 23.27 -2.81
C PRO A 157 -31.20 24.46 -3.50
N LYS A 158 -32.00 25.21 -2.71
CA LYS A 158 -32.58 26.48 -3.13
C LYS A 158 -31.46 27.49 -3.37
N LEU A 159 -31.50 28.12 -4.55
CA LEU A 159 -30.86 29.41 -4.81
C LEU A 159 -31.60 30.46 -3.97
N GLU A 160 -30.90 31.08 -3.01
CA GLU A 160 -31.30 32.37 -2.45
C GLU A 160 -30.55 33.47 -3.22
N GLU A 161 -31.32 34.45 -3.70
CA GLU A 161 -30.87 35.75 -4.24
C GLU A 161 -30.47 36.70 -3.10
#